data_AF-D8IZY5-F1
#
_entry.id   AF-D8IZY5-F1
#
_cell.length_a   1.000
_cell.length_b   1.000
_cell.length_c   1.000
_cell.angle_alpha   90.00
_cell.angle_beta   90.00
_cell.angle_gamma   90.00
#
_symmetry.space_group_name_H-M   'P 1'
#
loop_
_entity.id
_entity.type
_entity.pdbx_description
1 polymer ?
#
loop_
_entity_poly.entity_id
_entity_poly.type
_entity_poly.pdbx_seq_one_letter_code
_entity_poly.pdbx_strand_id
1 'polypeptide(L)' 'MSAQSNPFLQNLRQLNTRFDTTAEQLSDFNRRQADGEHPDPAEFMDLLGKQSVTRTAMTAQFGLMQKPLKTVLNETR' A
#
# COMPACT_ATOMS: atom_id res chain seq x y z
N MET A 1 -10.76 5.19 -28.63
CA MET A 1 -11.11 5.34 -27.21
C MET A 1 -9.83 5.49 -26.42
N SER A 2 -9.45 6.71 -26.06
CA SER A 2 -8.25 6.97 -25.26
C SER A 2 -8.54 6.52 -23.83
N ALA A 3 -8.01 5.35 -23.45
CA ALA A 3 -7.92 4.96 -22.06
C ALA A 3 -7.01 5.95 -21.35
N GLN A 4 -7.58 7.05 -20.85
CA GLN A 4 -6.91 8.01 -20.00
C GLN A 4 -6.66 7.32 -18.65
N SER A 5 -5.69 6.41 -18.60
CA SER A 5 -5.27 5.76 -17.37
C SER A 5 -4.62 6.81 -16.51
N ASN A 6 -5.39 7.38 -15.58
CA ASN A 6 -4.90 8.35 -14.62
C ASN A 6 -3.68 7.73 -13.90
N PRO A 7 -2.47 8.29 -14.07
CA PRO A 7 -1.23 7.69 -13.56
C PRO A 7 -1.25 7.54 -12.04
N PHE A 8 -1.97 8.42 -11.33
CA PHE A 8 -2.17 8.31 -9.88
C PHE A 8 -3.01 7.09 -9.50
N LEU A 9 -4.07 6.80 -10.25
CA LEU A 9 -4.90 5.60 -10.03
C LEU A 9 -4.18 4.30 -10.42
N GLN A 10 -3.23 4.36 -11.36
CA GLN A 10 -2.34 3.22 -11.63
C GLN A 10 -1.36 2.99 -10.49
N ASN A 11 -0.70 4.04 -9.99
CA ASN A 11 0.23 3.95 -8.87
C ASN A 11 -0.47 3.46 -7.60
N LEU A 12 -1.68 3.97 -7.30
CA LEU A 12 -2.47 3.48 -6.16
C LEU A 12 -2.85 2.00 -6.30
N ARG A 13 -3.23 1.55 -7.50
CA ARG A 13 -3.50 0.13 -7.74
C ARG A 13 -2.27 -0.73 -7.50
N GLN A 14 -1.11 -0.32 -8.00
CA GLN A 14 0.15 -1.03 -7.76
C GLN A 14 0.52 -1.10 -6.27
N LEU A 15 0.34 0.01 -5.55
CA LEU A 15 0.56 0.05 -4.10
C LEU A 15 -0.42 -0.84 -3.35
N ASN A 16 -1.69 -0.87 -3.77
CA ASN A 16 -2.71 -1.75 -3.18
C ASN A 16 -2.36 -3.22 -3.39
N THR A 17 -2.01 -3.61 -4.62
CA THR A 17 -1.57 -4.98 -4.90
C THR A 17 -0.36 -5.38 -4.06
N ARG A 18 0.64 -4.49 -3.90
CA ARG A 18 1.78 -4.77 -3.03
C ARG A 18 1.38 -4.93 -1.56
N PHE A 19 0.43 -4.13 -1.09
CA PHE A 19 -0.09 -4.21 0.27
C PHE A 19 -0.78 -5.56 0.51
N ASP A 20 -1.67 -5.96 -0.40
CA ASP A 20 -2.40 -7.23 -0.35
C ASP A 20 -1.44 -8.42 -0.39
N THR A 21 -0.47 -8.43 -1.31
CA THR A 21 0.55 -9.49 -1.38
C THR A 21 1.39 -9.58 -0.10
N THR A 22 1.75 -8.45 0.52
CA THR A 22 2.49 -8.47 1.80
C THR A 22 1.63 -9.04 2.93
N ALA A 23 0.33 -8.76 2.92
CA ALA A 23 -0.61 -9.31 3.89
C ALA A 23 -0.80 -10.83 3.74
N GLU A 24 -0.85 -11.33 2.50
CA GLU A 24 -0.85 -12.77 2.21
C GLU A 24 0.43 -13.44 2.74
N GLN A 25 1.61 -12.84 2.49
CA GLN A 25 2.88 -13.35 2.99
C GLN A 25 2.96 -13.40 4.53
N LEU A 26 2.39 -12.39 5.21
CA LEU A 26 2.25 -12.39 6.68
C LEU A 26 1.32 -13.51 7.17
N SER A 27 0.20 -13.72 6.47
CA SER A 27 -0.71 -14.83 6.76
C SER A 27 -0.01 -16.18 6.60
N ASP A 28 0.77 -16.35 5.53
CA ASP A 28 1.53 -17.57 5.27
C ASP A 28 2.66 -17.79 6.28
N PHE A 29 3.34 -16.73 6.73
CA PHE A 29 4.29 -16.80 7.84
C PHE A 29 3.63 -17.34 9.12
N ASN A 30 2.48 -16.77 9.49
CA ASN A 30 1.73 -17.22 10.67
C ASN A 30 1.24 -18.66 10.53
N ARG A 31 0.81 -19.07 9.32
CA ARG A 31 0.39 -20.44 9.04
C ARG A 31 1.55 -21.42 9.22
N ARG A 32 2.70 -21.14 8.61
CA ARG A 32 3.91 -21.96 8.76
C ARG A 32 4.32 -22.11 10.22
N GLN A 33 4.29 -21.02 10.99
CA GLN A 33 4.56 -21.06 12.42
C GLN A 33 3.56 -21.92 13.20
N ALA A 34 2.27 -21.86 12.86
CA ALA A 34 1.21 -22.67 13.47
C ALA A 34 1.32 -24.16 13.08
N ASP A 35 1.79 -24.46 11.87
CA ASP A 35 2.06 -25.81 11.36
C ASP A 35 3.32 -26.44 12.01
N GLY A 36 4.02 -25.70 12.89
CA GLY A 36 5.20 -26.15 13.61
C GLY A 36 6.52 -25.89 12.87
N GLU A 37 6.50 -25.15 11.76
CA GLU A 37 7.72 -24.64 11.16
C GLU A 37 8.32 -23.51 12.02
N HIS A 38 9.62 -23.28 11.85
CA HIS A 38 10.35 -22.19 12.49
C HIS A 38 10.82 -21.19 11.43
N PRO A 39 9.91 -20.41 10.83
CA PRO A 39 10.28 -19.37 9.87
C PRO A 39 11.10 -18.27 10.55
N ASP A 40 11.99 -17.62 9.79
CA ASP A 40 12.95 -16.66 10.33
C ASP A 40 12.22 -15.43 10.91
N PRO A 41 12.40 -15.09 12.21
CA PRO A 41 11.81 -13.89 12.79
C PRO A 41 12.19 -12.59 12.06
N ALA A 42 13.34 -12.56 11.39
CA ALA A 42 13.73 -11.41 10.56
C ALA A 42 12.81 -11.24 9.33
N GLU A 43 12.29 -12.34 8.78
CA GLU A 43 11.32 -12.32 7.68
C GLU A 43 10.04 -11.60 8.10
N PHE A 44 9.55 -11.86 9.32
CA PHE A 44 8.37 -11.19 9.85
C PHE A 44 8.57 -9.68 9.98
N MET A 45 9.71 -9.25 10.51
CA MET A 45 10.03 -7.82 10.65
C MET A 45 10.16 -7.12 9.30
N ASP A 46 10.75 -7.78 8.30
CA ASP A 46 10.84 -7.26 6.94
C ASP A 46 9.45 -7.13 6.28
N LEU A 47 8.58 -8.14 6.45
CA LEU A 47 7.20 -8.10 5.97
C LEU A 47 6.39 -6.96 6.63
N LEU A 48 6.53 -6.77 7.95
CA LEU A 48 5.91 -5.64 8.65
C LEU A 48 6.45 -4.28 8.14
N GLY A 49 7.76 -4.19 7.90
CA GLY A 49 8.38 -3.00 7.33
C GLY A 49 7.82 -2.66 5.94
N LYS A 50 7.72 -3.67 5.05
CA LYS A 50 7.13 -3.53 3.72
C LYS A 50 5.68 -3.08 3.77
N GLN A 51 4.87 -3.65 4.68
CA GLN A 51 3.47 -3.27 4.85
C GLN A 51 3.33 -1.81 5.31
N SER A 52 4.14 -1.41 6.29
CA SER A 52 4.13 -0.05 6.86
C SER A 52 4.54 1.02 5.83
N VAL A 53 5.62 0.78 5.08
CA VAL A 53 6.10 1.70 4.03
C VAL A 53 5.06 1.82 2.91
N THR A 54 4.47 0.70 2.48
CA THR A 54 3.45 0.71 1.42
C THR A 54 2.21 1.50 1.85
N ARG A 55 1.74 1.32 3.09
CA ARG A 55 0.62 2.11 3.64
C ARG A 55 0.93 3.59 3.74
N THR A 56 2.15 3.93 4.15
CA THR A 56 2.62 5.32 4.22
C THR A 56 2.65 5.95 2.83
N ALA A 57 3.15 5.24 1.82
CA ALA A 57 3.14 5.68 0.44
C ALA A 57 1.72 5.90 -0.09
N MET A 58 0.78 4.97 0.19
CA MET A 58 -0.64 5.13 -0.20
C MET A 58 -1.26 6.38 0.44
N THR A 59 -1.01 6.61 1.72
CA THR A 59 -1.50 7.79 2.45
C THR A 59 -0.93 9.07 1.86
N ALA A 60 0.37 9.09 1.53
CA ALA A 60 1.01 10.22 0.88
C ALA A 60 0.41 10.52 -0.50
N GLN A 61 0.18 9.50 -1.33
CA GLN A 61 -0.48 9.64 -2.63
C GLN A 61 -1.89 10.21 -2.48
N PHE A 62 -2.65 9.74 -1.49
CA PHE A 62 -3.97 10.29 -1.19
C PHE A 62 -3.90 11.77 -0.77
N GLY A 63 -2.96 12.14 0.09
CA GLY A 63 -2.73 13.53 0.49
C GLY A 63 -2.36 14.44 -0.68
N LEU A 64 -1.56 13.96 -1.63
CA LEU A 64 -1.23 14.70 -2.86
C LEU A 64 -2.46 14.96 -3.74
N MET A 65 -3.40 14.03 -3.82
CA MET A 65 -4.66 14.24 -4.55
C MET A 65 -5.60 15.23 -3.84
N GLN A 66 -5.59 15.28 -2.51
CA GLN A 66 -6.42 16.23 -1.76
C GLN A 66 -5.95 17.69 -1.88
N LYS A 67 -4.65 17.93 -2.02
CA LYS A 67 -4.11 19.30 -2.08
C LYS A 67 -4.73 20.14 -3.20
N PRO A 68 -4.75 19.71 -4.47
CA PRO A 68 -5.40 20.46 -5.56
C PRO A 68 -6.88 20.70 -5.32
N LEU A 69 -7.61 19.70 -4.82
CA LEU A 69 -9.04 19.81 -4.53
C LEU A 69 -9.31 20.91 -3.50
N LYS A 70 -8.51 20.97 -2.43
CA LYS A 70 -8.61 22.03 -1.41
C LYS A 70 -8.23 23.40 -1.96
N THR A 71 -7.21 23.49 -2.83
CA THR A 71 -6.82 24.76 -3.45
C THR A 71 -7.92 25.31 -4.36
N VAL A 72 -8.47 24.49 -5.26
CA VAL A 72 -9.56 24.91 -6.16
C VAL A 72 -10.78 25.37 -5.36
N LEU A 73 -11.19 24.61 -4.34
CA LEU A 73 -12.34 24.98 -3.49
C LEU A 73 -12.13 26.30 -2.73
N ASN A 74 -10.89 26.65 -2.37
CA ASN A 74 -10.59 27.92 -1.69
C ASN A 74 -10.47 29.10 -2.66
N GLU A 75 -10.02 28.89 -3.90
CA GLU A 75 -9.93 29.94 -4.92
C GLU A 75 -11.29 30.31 -5.55
N THR A 76 -12.30 29.44 -5.40
CA THR A 76 -13.66 29.69 -5.93
C THR A 76 -14.56 30.46 -4.95
N ARG A 77 -14.02 31.03 -3.87
CA ARG A 77 -14.77 31.71 -2.81
C ARG A 77 -14.37 33.18 -2.69
#